data_AF-Q9K5S0-F1
#
_entry.id   AF-Q9K5S0-F1
#
_cell.length_a   1.000
_cell.length_b   1.000
_cell.length_c   1.000
_cell.angle_alpha   90.00
_cell.angle_beta   90.00
_cell.angle_gamma   90.00
#
_symmetry.space_group_name_H-M   'P 1'
#
loop_
_entity.id
_entity.type
_entity.pdbx_description
1 polymer ?
#
loop_
_entity_poly.entity_id
_entity_poly.type
_entity_poly.pdbx_seq_one_letter_code
_entity_poly.pdbx_strand_id
1 'polypeptide(L)'
;MKGSTKKWLIAILLVISGSIFGISMYSEKKNADREIELAWSKVDVTAKDFWLDIMYVNNDPSEVKFFPTEDTNGMMERWKAVTELYPEANYPEEAVEREDWFEVSRIFSEVDFSEVEQKMIEDTDALPEGQRLSYGSLEDYIMYRGLELEPVLIELGLEQKQ
;
A
#
# COMPACT_ATOMS: atom_id res chain seq x y z
N MET A 1 -24.79 11.52 -64.55
CA MET A 1 -23.83 11.55 -63.41
C MET A 1 -24.53 11.22 -62.10
N LYS A 2 -24.58 9.94 -61.66
CA LYS A 2 -25.16 9.54 -60.35
C LYS A 2 -24.35 8.43 -59.62
N GLY A 3 -23.35 7.84 -60.27
CA GLY A 3 -22.55 6.75 -59.70
C GLY A 3 -21.27 7.18 -58.97
N SER A 4 -20.74 8.37 -59.24
CA SER A 4 -19.47 8.85 -58.64
C SER A 4 -19.63 9.30 -57.19
N THR A 5 -20.71 10.04 -56.88
CA THR A 5 -20.98 10.56 -55.53
C THR A 5 -21.29 9.45 -54.52
N LYS A 6 -22.00 8.39 -54.91
CA LYS A 6 -22.25 7.23 -54.03
C LYS A 6 -20.97 6.48 -53.66
N LYS A 7 -20.05 6.28 -54.62
CA LYS A 7 -18.75 5.62 -54.35
C LYS A 7 -17.87 6.47 -53.43
N TRP A 8 -17.88 7.79 -53.63
CA TRP A 8 -17.13 8.73 -52.78
C TRP A 8 -17.69 8.79 -51.35
N LEU A 9 -19.02 8.77 -51.18
CA LEU A 9 -19.66 8.70 -49.86
C LEU A 9 -19.33 7.40 -49.11
N ILE A 10 -19.30 6.26 -49.82
CA ILE A 10 -18.90 4.97 -49.22
C ILE A 10 -17.44 5.02 -48.76
N ALA A 11 -16.54 5.59 -49.58
CA ALA A 11 -15.13 5.73 -49.21
C ALA A 11 -14.95 6.60 -47.95
N ILE A 12 -15.69 7.71 -47.84
CA ILE A 12 -15.66 8.57 -46.65
C ILE A 12 -16.14 7.82 -45.40
N LEU A 13 -17.26 7.10 -45.49
CA LEU A 13 -17.79 6.34 -44.37
C LEU A 13 -16.81 5.27 -43.87
N LEU A 14 -16.08 4.61 -44.77
CA LEU A 14 -15.05 3.63 -44.41
C LEU A 14 -13.85 4.29 -43.71
N VAL A 15 -13.41 5.47 -44.18
CA VAL A 15 -12.32 6.22 -43.53
C VAL A 15 -12.72 6.70 -42.14
N ILE A 16 -13.95 7.20 -41.97
CA ILE A 16 -14.46 7.63 -40.67
C ILE A 16 -14.57 6.43 -39.72
N SER A 17 -15.14 5.32 -40.19
CA SER A 17 -15.30 4.11 -39.36
C SER A 17 -13.94 3.52 -38.96
N GLY A 18 -12.98 3.48 -39.88
CA GLY A 18 -11.61 3.03 -39.60
C GLY A 18 -10.88 3.95 -38.62
N SER A 19 -11.07 5.27 -38.73
CA SER A 19 -10.50 6.25 -37.80
C SER A 19 -11.07 6.08 -36.39
N ILE A 20 -12.39 5.92 -36.25
CA ILE A 20 -13.05 5.71 -34.96
C ILE A 20 -12.56 4.40 -34.33
N PHE A 21 -12.51 3.31 -35.11
CA PHE A 21 -12.05 2.00 -34.65
C PHE A 21 -10.56 2.01 -34.24
N GLY A 22 -9.71 2.75 -34.97
CA GLY A 22 -8.31 2.91 -34.61
C GLY A 22 -8.11 3.68 -33.30
N ILE A 23 -8.90 4.74 -33.09
CA ILE A 23 -8.87 5.53 -31.84
C ILE A 23 -9.35 4.67 -30.66
N SER A 24 -10.43 3.90 -30.81
CA SER A 24 -10.95 3.05 -29.74
C SER A 24 -9.93 1.98 -29.33
N MET A 25 -9.36 1.23 -30.29
CA MET A 25 -8.33 0.23 -30.02
C MET A 25 -7.07 0.82 -29.38
N TYR A 26 -6.63 2.00 -29.83
CA TYR A 26 -5.49 2.68 -29.22
C TYR A 26 -5.78 3.10 -27.77
N SER A 27 -6.99 3.60 -27.51
CA SER A 27 -7.41 3.99 -26.17
C SER A 27 -7.54 2.80 -25.22
N GLU A 28 -8.10 1.67 -25.68
CA GLU A 28 -8.22 0.43 -24.91
C GLU A 28 -6.84 -0.11 -24.55
N LYS A 29 -5.92 -0.18 -25.52
CA LYS A 29 -4.54 -0.61 -25.26
C LYS A 29 -3.85 0.28 -24.23
N LYS A 30 -3.96 1.60 -24.37
CA LYS A 30 -3.35 2.55 -23.44
C LYS A 30 -3.90 2.38 -22.02
N ASN A 31 -5.20 2.10 -21.89
CA ASN A 31 -5.82 1.85 -20.59
C ASN A 31 -5.32 0.54 -19.99
N ALA A 32 -5.24 -0.54 -20.77
CA ALA A 32 -4.71 -1.82 -20.32
C ALA A 32 -3.24 -1.71 -19.88
N ASP A 33 -2.39 -1.03 -20.67
CA ASP A 33 -0.98 -0.79 -20.32
C ASP A 33 -0.87 -0.01 -18.99
N ARG A 34 -1.75 0.98 -18.77
CA ARG A 34 -1.79 1.76 -17.53
C ARG A 34 -2.26 0.94 -16.33
N GLU A 35 -3.25 0.08 -16.50
CA GLU A 35 -3.72 -0.81 -15.42
C GLU A 35 -2.63 -1.78 -14.98
N ILE A 36 -1.86 -2.32 -15.94
CA ILE A 36 -0.70 -3.17 -15.65
C ILE A 36 0.40 -2.38 -14.90
N GLU A 37 0.70 -1.16 -15.34
CA GLU A 37 1.67 -0.29 -14.67
C GLU A 37 1.25 0.02 -13.22
N LEU A 38 -0.02 0.33 -12.99
CA LEU A 38 -0.55 0.56 -11.64
C LEU A 38 -0.48 -0.70 -10.78
N ALA A 39 -0.74 -1.87 -11.36
CA ALA A 39 -0.64 -3.14 -10.65
C ALA A 39 0.81 -3.45 -10.23
N TRP A 40 1.79 -3.21 -11.10
CA TRP A 40 3.22 -3.32 -10.75
C TRP A 40 3.63 -2.30 -9.69
N SER A 41 3.18 -1.05 -9.81
CA SER A 41 3.44 -0.04 -8.79
C SER A 41 2.90 -0.46 -7.43
N LYS A 42 1.74 -1.12 -7.38
CA LYS A 42 1.18 -1.64 -6.13
C LYS A 42 2.05 -2.76 -5.55
N VAL A 43 2.51 -3.68 -6.39
CA VAL A 43 3.45 -4.76 -5.98
C VAL A 43 4.71 -4.17 -5.37
N ASP A 44 5.35 -3.22 -6.05
CA ASP A 44 6.62 -2.63 -5.63
C ASP A 44 6.47 -1.85 -4.32
N VAL A 45 5.39 -1.08 -4.17
CA VAL A 45 5.09 -0.32 -2.95
C VAL A 45 4.83 -1.28 -1.79
N THR A 46 3.95 -2.28 -1.95
CA THR A 46 3.66 -3.26 -0.89
C THR A 46 4.92 -4.01 -0.48
N ALA A 47 5.75 -4.45 -1.42
CA ALA A 47 6.99 -5.13 -1.08
C ALA A 47 7.96 -4.24 -0.30
N LYS A 48 8.12 -2.99 -0.74
CA LYS A 48 9.03 -2.04 -0.10
C LYS A 48 8.57 -1.68 1.31
N ASP A 49 7.28 -1.34 1.46
CA ASP A 49 6.74 -0.86 2.74
C ASP A 49 6.75 -1.96 3.81
N PHE A 50 6.57 -3.22 3.41
CA PHE A 50 6.52 -4.38 4.30
C PHE A 50 7.81 -5.22 4.28
N TRP A 51 8.88 -4.71 3.67
CA TRP A 51 10.19 -5.38 3.59
C TRP A 51 10.13 -6.81 3.02
N LEU A 52 9.23 -7.05 2.06
CA LEU A 52 8.98 -8.37 1.48
C LEU A 52 9.95 -8.65 0.33
N ASP A 53 10.41 -9.89 0.25
CA ASP A 53 11.03 -10.42 -0.96
C ASP A 53 9.97 -10.79 -1.99
N ILE A 54 10.28 -10.63 -3.28
CA ILE A 54 9.37 -10.86 -4.39
C ILE A 54 9.86 -12.01 -5.28
N MET A 55 9.01 -13.01 -5.52
CA MET A 55 9.22 -13.98 -6.59
C MET A 55 8.27 -13.70 -7.76
N TYR A 56 8.86 -13.34 -8.89
CA TYR A 56 8.15 -13.18 -10.15
C TYR A 56 7.93 -14.55 -10.79
N VAL A 57 6.68 -15.02 -10.83
CA VAL A 57 6.35 -16.28 -11.51
C VAL A 57 6.30 -16.05 -13.03
N ASN A 58 5.68 -14.95 -13.45
CA ASN A 58 5.54 -14.52 -14.84
C ASN A 58 5.56 -12.97 -14.93
N ASN A 59 5.42 -12.42 -16.13
CA ASN A 59 5.21 -10.98 -16.35
C ASN A 59 3.76 -10.54 -16.02
N ASP A 60 3.14 -11.15 -15.01
CA ASP A 60 1.79 -10.85 -14.54
C ASP A 60 1.85 -10.40 -13.07
N PRO A 61 1.49 -9.15 -12.74
CA PRO A 61 1.55 -8.64 -11.38
C PRO A 61 0.58 -9.35 -10.42
N SER A 62 -0.44 -10.04 -10.93
CA SER A 62 -1.40 -10.79 -10.12
C SER A 62 -0.87 -12.17 -9.67
N GLU A 63 0.20 -12.66 -10.29
CA GLU A 63 0.81 -13.96 -9.98
C GLU A 63 2.07 -13.84 -9.10
N VAL A 64 2.35 -12.64 -8.61
CA VAL A 64 3.49 -12.38 -7.72
C VAL A 64 3.29 -13.07 -6.37
N LYS A 65 4.38 -13.65 -5.85
CA LYS A 65 4.42 -14.17 -4.47
C LYS A 65 5.35 -13.32 -3.63
N PHE A 66 4.86 -12.90 -2.49
CA PHE A 66 5.63 -12.20 -1.47
C PHE A 66 6.16 -13.19 -0.44
N PHE A 67 7.36 -12.91 0.06
CA PHE A 67 8.00 -13.70 1.11
C PHE A 67 8.39 -12.77 2.25
N PRO A 68 7.78 -12.91 3.45
CA PRO A 68 8.18 -12.15 4.61
C PRO A 68 9.64 -12.40 4.97
N THR A 69 10.35 -11.31 5.24
CA THR A 69 11.75 -11.33 5.69
C THR A 69 11.82 -11.23 7.20
N GLU A 70 13.04 -11.23 7.76
CA GLU A 70 13.25 -10.94 9.18
C GLU A 70 12.73 -9.54 9.55
N ASP A 71 12.93 -8.55 8.67
CA ASP A 71 12.43 -7.18 8.87
C ASP A 71 10.90 -7.14 8.82
N THR A 72 10.27 -7.88 7.89
CA THR A 72 8.80 -8.04 7.87
C THR A 72 8.30 -8.59 9.21
N ASN A 73 8.91 -9.68 9.70
CA ASN A 73 8.48 -10.31 10.93
C ASN A 73 8.63 -9.35 12.12
N GLY A 74 9.77 -8.65 12.23
CA GLY A 74 9.98 -7.66 13.28
C GLY A 74 8.97 -6.51 13.23
N MET A 75 8.61 -6.06 12.03
CA MET A 75 7.56 -5.05 11.83
C MET A 75 6.19 -5.55 12.30
N MET A 76 5.81 -6.76 11.90
CA MET A 76 4.53 -7.38 12.29
C MET A 76 4.46 -7.64 13.80
N GLU A 77 5.56 -8.07 14.43
CA GLU A 77 5.63 -8.25 15.89
C GLU A 77 5.40 -6.93 16.64
N ARG A 78 6.00 -5.83 16.19
CA ARG A 78 5.77 -4.50 16.78
C ARG A 78 4.32 -4.07 16.61
N TRP A 79 3.75 -4.23 15.41
CA TRP A 79 2.35 -3.89 15.17
C TRP A 79 1.39 -4.71 16.04
N LYS A 80 1.65 -6.01 16.18
CA LYS A 80 0.88 -6.90 17.06
C LYS A 80 0.97 -6.48 18.51
N ALA A 81 2.17 -6.21 19.01
CA ALA A 81 2.38 -5.76 20.39
C ALA A 81 1.66 -4.44 20.71
N VAL A 82 1.71 -3.47 19.77
CA VAL A 82 0.95 -2.22 19.90
C VAL A 82 -0.56 -2.51 19.95
N THR A 83 -1.06 -3.39 19.08
CA THR A 83 -2.49 -3.73 19.01
C THR A 83 -2.98 -4.46 20.27
N GLU A 84 -2.13 -5.25 20.93
CA GLU A 84 -2.48 -5.92 22.19
C GLU A 84 -2.81 -4.93 23.31
N LEU A 85 -2.16 -3.76 23.32
CA LEU A 85 -2.42 -2.68 24.27
C LEU A 85 -3.48 -1.70 23.76
N TYR A 86 -3.48 -1.43 22.45
CA TYR A 86 -4.34 -0.46 21.78
C TYR A 86 -5.03 -1.13 20.58
N PRO A 87 -6.17 -1.81 20.80
CA PRO A 87 -6.88 -2.56 19.76
C PRO A 87 -7.26 -1.72 18.52
N GLU A 88 -7.35 -0.40 18.68
CA GLU A 88 -7.58 0.56 17.59
C GLU A 88 -6.48 0.53 16.52
N ALA A 89 -5.27 0.06 16.84
CA ALA A 89 -4.19 -0.16 15.88
C ALA A 89 -4.46 -1.31 14.90
N ASN A 90 -5.48 -2.14 15.15
CA ASN A 90 -6.08 -3.09 14.20
C ASN A 90 -5.11 -4.02 13.46
N TYR A 91 -4.41 -4.88 14.20
CA TYR A 91 -3.55 -5.93 13.62
C TYR A 91 -4.32 -6.89 12.70
N PRO A 92 -3.88 -7.11 11.44
CA PRO A 92 -4.64 -7.82 10.42
C PRO A 92 -4.39 -9.34 10.43
N GLU A 93 -4.71 -10.01 11.54
CA GLU A 93 -4.41 -11.44 11.73
C GLU A 93 -4.89 -12.32 10.56
N GLU A 94 -6.15 -12.17 10.14
CA GLU A 94 -6.69 -12.98 9.04
C GLU A 94 -6.01 -12.74 7.69
N ALA A 95 -5.55 -11.52 7.41
CA ALA A 95 -4.87 -11.22 6.15
C ALA A 95 -3.46 -11.81 6.14
N VAL A 96 -2.77 -11.78 7.29
CA VAL A 96 -1.46 -12.40 7.48
C VAL A 96 -1.56 -13.91 7.32
N GLU A 97 -2.54 -14.57 7.93
CA GLU A 97 -2.76 -16.03 7.80
C GLU A 97 -3.01 -16.45 6.34
N ARG A 98 -3.65 -15.59 5.54
CA ARG A 98 -3.89 -15.81 4.11
C ARG A 98 -2.72 -15.39 3.21
N GLU A 99 -1.65 -14.83 3.77
CA GLU A 99 -0.53 -14.22 3.04
C GLU A 99 -1.00 -13.12 2.05
N ASP A 100 -2.11 -12.45 2.35
CA ASP A 100 -2.67 -11.37 1.53
C ASP A 100 -2.05 -10.03 1.89
N TRP A 101 -0.82 -9.81 1.43
CA TRP A 101 -0.02 -8.62 1.75
C TRP A 101 -0.62 -7.32 1.20
N PHE A 102 -1.44 -7.39 0.16
CA PHE A 102 -2.16 -6.22 -0.32
C PHE A 102 -3.25 -5.79 0.67
N GLU A 103 -3.93 -6.76 1.28
CA GLU A 103 -4.91 -6.49 2.32
C GLU A 103 -4.24 -6.02 3.62
N VAL A 104 -3.11 -6.62 4.00
CA VAL A 104 -2.29 -6.14 5.13
C VAL A 104 -1.89 -4.67 4.92
N SER A 105 -1.39 -4.33 3.73
CA SER A 105 -1.02 -2.96 3.37
C SER A 105 -2.20 -1.99 3.41
N ARG A 106 -3.37 -2.42 2.90
CA ARG A 106 -4.60 -1.62 2.95
C ARG A 106 -5.00 -1.34 4.40
N ILE A 107 -5.04 -2.37 5.24
CA ILE A 107 -5.44 -2.23 6.65
C ILE A 107 -4.48 -1.29 7.38
N PHE A 108 -3.17 -1.44 7.19
CA PHE A 108 -2.18 -0.56 7.79
C PHE A 108 -2.43 0.91 7.44
N SER A 109 -2.69 1.21 6.15
CA SER A 109 -2.94 2.58 5.68
C SER A 109 -4.26 3.20 6.14
N GLU A 110 -5.20 2.38 6.63
CA GLU A 110 -6.51 2.85 7.11
C GLU A 110 -6.50 3.13 8.62
N VAL A 111 -5.49 2.66 9.35
CA VAL A 111 -5.35 2.91 10.78
C VAL A 111 -4.90 4.35 11.01
N ASP A 112 -5.64 5.07 11.86
CA ASP A 112 -5.19 6.38 12.34
C ASP A 112 -4.19 6.19 13.50
N PHE A 113 -2.93 5.95 13.15
CA PHE A 113 -1.86 5.80 14.14
C PHE A 113 -1.65 7.05 14.99
N SER A 114 -2.15 8.22 14.57
CA SER A 114 -2.01 9.45 15.36
C SER A 114 -2.95 9.46 16.55
N GLU A 115 -4.17 8.92 16.40
CA GLU A 115 -5.10 8.74 17.51
C GLU A 115 -4.56 7.72 18.52
N VAL A 116 -4.01 6.61 18.03
CA VAL A 116 -3.37 5.59 18.88
C VAL A 116 -2.17 6.18 19.62
N GLU A 117 -1.30 6.91 18.90
CA GLU A 117 -0.14 7.58 19.48
C GLU A 117 -0.55 8.57 20.57
N GLN A 118 -1.57 9.39 20.33
CA GLN A 118 -2.07 10.32 21.33
C GLN A 118 -2.54 9.60 22.59
N LYS A 119 -3.27 8.49 22.44
CA LYS A 119 -3.73 7.68 23.56
C LYS A 119 -2.57 7.06 24.35
N MET A 120 -1.55 6.55 23.65
CA MET A 120 -0.31 6.06 24.27
C MET A 120 0.38 7.12 25.11
N ILE A 121 0.39 8.36 24.63
CA ILE A 121 0.97 9.49 25.35
C ILE A 121 0.10 9.87 26.56
N GLU A 122 -1.22 9.89 26.42
CA GLU A 122 -2.13 10.21 27.52
C GLU A 122 -2.10 9.16 28.64
N ASP A 123 -1.87 7.89 28.28
CA ASP A 123 -1.74 6.78 29.23
C ASP A 123 -0.37 6.75 29.95
N THR A 124 0.59 7.61 29.55
CA THR A 124 1.94 7.65 30.14
C THR A 124 2.39 9.06 30.55
N ASP A 125 3.06 9.17 31.70
CA ASP A 125 3.78 10.40 32.10
C ASP A 125 5.24 10.39 31.60
N ALA A 126 5.55 9.56 30.60
CA ALA A 126 6.92 9.24 30.19
C ALA A 126 7.58 10.34 29.33
N LEU A 127 6.78 11.23 28.72
CA LEU A 127 7.31 12.32 27.93
C LEU A 127 7.86 13.45 28.81
N PRO A 128 9.12 13.87 28.60
CA PRO A 128 9.68 15.06 29.24
C PRO A 128 8.82 16.32 28.99
N GLU A 129 8.69 17.16 30.01
CA GLU A 129 7.95 18.43 29.89
C GLU A 129 8.47 19.25 28.70
N GLY A 130 7.56 19.57 27.76
CA GLY A 130 7.85 20.37 26.58
C GLY A 130 8.37 19.60 25.36
N GLN A 131 8.57 18.27 25.46
CA GLN A 131 8.86 17.45 24.30
C GLN A 131 7.60 17.32 23.42
N ARG A 132 7.75 17.57 22.12
CA ARG A 132 6.73 17.35 21.10
C ARG A 132 7.20 16.22 20.21
N LEU A 133 6.35 15.22 20.03
CA LEU A 133 6.59 14.15 19.08
C LEU A 133 6.21 14.60 17.67
N SER A 134 6.85 14.01 16.68
CA SER A 134 6.49 14.24 15.29
C SER A 134 5.19 13.52 14.98
N TYR A 135 4.40 14.06 14.06
CA TYR A 135 3.27 13.31 13.52
C TYR A 135 3.79 12.03 12.85
N GLY A 136 3.22 10.87 13.20
CA GLY A 136 3.60 9.58 12.63
C GLY A 136 4.74 8.86 13.35
N SER A 137 5.16 9.30 14.54
CA SER A 137 6.22 8.62 15.30
C SER A 137 5.86 7.16 15.61
N LEU A 138 4.58 6.83 15.83
CA LEU A 138 4.14 5.44 16.04
C LEU A 138 4.23 4.60 14.76
N GLU A 139 3.83 5.17 13.62
CA GLU A 139 3.97 4.51 12.32
C GLU A 139 5.45 4.22 12.01
N ASP A 140 6.31 5.22 12.22
CA ASP A 140 7.76 5.09 12.07
C ASP A 140 8.36 4.06 13.04
N TYR A 141 7.85 3.96 14.27
CA TYR A 141 8.24 2.91 15.21
C TYR A 141 7.89 1.52 14.66
N ILE A 142 6.64 1.33 14.22
CA ILE A 142 6.20 0.04 13.70
C ILE A 142 7.00 -0.34 12.45
N MET A 143 7.10 0.56 11.47
CA MET A 143 7.76 0.31 10.19
C MET A 143 9.28 0.17 10.31
N TYR A 144 9.93 1.05 11.07
CA TYR A 144 11.37 1.28 11.00
C TYR A 144 12.09 1.23 12.35
N ARG A 145 11.37 0.93 13.45
CA ARG A 145 11.89 1.07 14.81
C ARG A 145 12.39 2.51 15.08
N GLY A 146 11.62 3.51 14.66
CA GLY A 146 11.82 4.90 15.03
C GLY A 146 11.90 5.07 16.56
N LEU A 147 12.82 5.93 17.02
CA LEU A 147 13.14 6.08 18.45
C LEU A 147 12.47 7.31 19.10
N GLU A 148 11.68 8.08 18.35
CA GLU A 148 11.09 9.32 18.89
C GLU A 148 10.12 9.04 20.06
N LEU A 149 9.41 7.91 20.01
CA LEU A 149 8.52 7.42 21.06
C LEU A 149 9.21 6.59 22.15
N GLU A 150 10.53 6.43 22.13
CA GLU A 150 11.26 5.49 23.00
C GLU A 150 10.87 5.59 24.50
N PRO A 151 10.75 6.77 25.13
CA PRO A 151 10.33 6.84 26.54
C PRO A 151 8.95 6.24 26.79
N VAL A 152 7.99 6.51 25.90
CA VAL A 152 6.62 5.99 25.97
C VAL A 152 6.59 4.49 25.73
N LEU A 153 7.34 4.01 24.73
CA LEU A 153 7.43 2.59 24.39
C LEU A 153 8.04 1.76 25.53
N ILE A 154 9.07 2.29 26.20
CA ILE A 154 9.69 1.63 27.35
C ILE A 154 8.72 1.57 28.54
N GLU A 155 8.03 2.66 28.84
CA GLU A 155 7.06 2.72 29.95
C GLU A 155 5.89 1.73 29.74
N LEU A 156 5.42 1.60 28.50
CA LEU A 156 4.40 0.65 28.10
C LEU A 156 4.90 -0.80 27.97
N GLY A 157 6.21 -1.03 28.13
CA GLY A 157 6.82 -2.34 28.00
C GLY A 157 6.89 -2.88 26.56
N LEU A 158 6.71 -2.03 25.56
CA LEU A 158 6.84 -2.35 24.14
C LEU A 158 8.31 -2.41 23.68
N GLU A 159 9.20 -1.72 24.37
CA GLU A 159 10.66 -1.77 24.13
C GLU A 159 11.44 -1.89 25.44
N GLN A 160 12.68 -2.38 25.34
CA GLN A 160 13.62 -2.42 26.45
C GLN A 160 14.63 -1.28 26.35
N LYS A 161 15.04 -0.75 27.49
CA LYS A 161 16.11 0.25 27.57
C LYS A 161 17.42 -0.37 27.08
N GLN A 162 17.98 0.20 26.00
CA GLN A 162 19.27 -0.20 25.45
C GLN A 162 20.45 0.28 26.29
#